data_AF-A0A968V0S7-F1
#
_entry.id   AF-A0A968V0S7-F1
#
_cell.length_a   1.000
_cell.length_b   1.000
_cell.length_c   1.000
_cell.angle_alpha   90.00
_cell.angle_beta   90.00
_cell.angle_gamma   90.00
#
_symmetry.space_group_name_H-M   'P 1'
#
loop_
_entity.id
_entity.type
_entity.pdbx_description
1 polymer ?
#
loop_
_entity_poly.entity_id
_entity_poly.type
_entity_poly.pdbx_seq_one_letter_code
_entity_poly.pdbx_strand_id
1 'polypeptide(L)'
;MYGKVAEGENSWIYKKLDSSTAYLKFGTFAFWNSDFNWKNFIDSSFALINKQQFQNLVIDLRGNEGGSGEIRDYILSMLTDKPLQNERNSINCYRYLVIPDSLNQYLSTWDRSFRQPKNADNYILNEIGLYQNKIQVDDHPILPSKNNFKGNTYLLVDAVCSSATFGLAWTFQYNRLGKIIGEPTGGTKQGLNGSEMFFFTMPSSNIEIDIPLIYFYTKNVKDEGVIPDVIIKLKQKDVYDNIDPVLDYVLKSVNLK
;
A
#
# COMPACT_ATOMS: atom_id res chain seq x y z
N MET A 1 -9.80 -26.83 11.58
CA MET A 1 -8.46 -26.21 11.65
C MET A 1 -8.12 -25.78 10.23
N TYR A 2 -8.21 -24.48 9.93
CA TYR A 2 -7.89 -23.97 8.60
C TYR A 2 -6.38 -24.04 8.39
N GLY A 3 -5.97 -24.40 7.16
CA GLY A 3 -4.57 -24.60 6.80
C GLY A 3 -3.70 -23.38 7.06
N LYS A 4 -2.38 -23.59 6.98
CA LYS A 4 -1.37 -22.53 7.14
C LYS A 4 -1.74 -21.34 6.22
N VAL A 5 -1.90 -20.15 6.81
CA VAL A 5 -2.08 -18.91 6.03
C VAL A 5 -0.86 -18.76 5.14
N ALA A 6 -1.09 -18.53 3.84
CA ALA A 6 0.01 -18.35 2.91
C ALA A 6 0.75 -17.06 3.22
N GLU A 7 2.07 -17.15 3.40
CA GLU A 7 2.94 -16.04 3.80
C GLU A 7 4.03 -15.82 2.74
N GLY A 8 4.60 -14.60 2.72
CA GLY A 8 5.67 -14.24 1.79
C GLY A 8 5.29 -14.48 0.34
N GLU A 9 6.17 -15.13 -0.42
CA GLU A 9 5.96 -15.41 -1.86
C GLU A 9 4.76 -16.32 -2.12
N ASN A 10 4.43 -17.22 -1.19
CA ASN A 10 3.29 -18.13 -1.34
C ASN A 10 1.95 -17.40 -1.23
N SER A 11 1.95 -16.17 -0.72
CA SER A 11 0.77 -15.30 -0.68
C SER A 11 0.49 -14.59 -2.01
N TRP A 12 1.43 -14.67 -2.97
CA TRP A 12 1.28 -14.10 -4.31
C TRP A 12 0.77 -15.16 -5.28
N ILE A 13 -0.33 -14.86 -5.98
CA ILE A 13 -1.02 -15.85 -6.81
C ILE A 13 -1.38 -15.23 -8.15
N TYR A 14 -0.99 -15.87 -9.24
CA TYR A 14 -1.56 -15.65 -10.56
C TYR A 14 -2.46 -16.83 -10.93
N LYS A 15 -3.66 -16.55 -11.43
CA LYS A 15 -4.51 -17.57 -12.07
C LYS A 15 -5.47 -16.95 -13.09
N LYS A 16 -5.91 -17.80 -14.01
CA LYS A 16 -7.04 -17.53 -14.91
C LYS A 16 -8.34 -17.85 -14.19
N LEU A 17 -9.31 -16.92 -14.16
CA LEU A 17 -10.64 -17.19 -13.61
C LEU A 17 -11.58 -17.76 -14.69
N ASP A 18 -11.54 -17.18 -15.88
CA ASP A 18 -12.32 -17.60 -17.06
C ASP A 18 -11.57 -17.20 -18.35
N SER A 19 -12.17 -17.33 -19.53
CA SER A 19 -11.54 -16.97 -20.82
C SER A 19 -11.22 -15.48 -20.99
N SER A 20 -11.83 -14.60 -20.21
CA SER A 20 -11.79 -13.14 -20.33
C SER A 20 -11.19 -12.43 -19.10
N THR A 21 -11.07 -13.13 -17.96
CA THR A 21 -10.67 -12.56 -16.67
C THR A 21 -9.44 -13.25 -16.08
N ALA A 22 -8.39 -12.45 -15.82
CA ALA A 22 -7.23 -12.85 -15.03
C ALA A 22 -7.34 -12.38 -13.57
N TYR A 23 -6.64 -13.07 -12.68
CA TYR A 23 -6.57 -12.77 -11.26
C TYR A 23 -5.12 -12.75 -10.78
N LEU A 24 -4.78 -11.69 -10.06
CA LEU A 24 -3.53 -11.53 -9.33
C LEU A 24 -3.82 -11.22 -7.87
N LYS A 25 -3.29 -12.02 -6.95
CA LYS A 25 -3.24 -11.69 -5.52
C LYS A 25 -1.84 -11.24 -5.15
N PHE A 26 -1.75 -10.17 -4.39
CA PHE A 26 -0.52 -9.75 -3.71
C PHE A 26 -0.78 -9.72 -2.21
N GLY A 27 -0.33 -10.74 -1.48
CA GLY A 27 -0.60 -10.86 -0.03
C GLY A 27 0.32 -10.05 0.88
N THR A 28 1.46 -9.57 0.38
CA THR A 28 2.39 -8.67 1.11
C THR A 28 3.26 -7.91 0.13
N PHE A 29 3.80 -6.75 0.51
CA PHE A 29 4.91 -6.09 -0.19
C PHE A 29 6.21 -6.09 0.64
N ALA A 30 6.27 -6.84 1.74
CA ALA A 30 7.40 -6.88 2.67
C ALA A 30 8.33 -8.07 2.38
N PHE A 31 9.17 -7.94 1.34
CA PHE A 31 10.17 -8.95 0.95
C PHE A 31 11.58 -8.62 1.46
N TRP A 32 11.69 -7.98 2.62
CA TRP A 32 12.98 -7.65 3.23
C TRP A 32 13.74 -8.94 3.55
N ASN A 33 15.00 -9.04 3.10
CA ASN A 33 15.83 -10.24 3.26
C ASN A 33 15.23 -11.51 2.62
N SER A 34 14.42 -11.37 1.57
CA SER A 34 13.92 -12.48 0.77
C SER A 34 14.62 -12.54 -0.59
N ASP A 35 14.90 -13.76 -1.07
CA ASP A 35 15.40 -13.99 -2.43
C ASP A 35 14.28 -13.97 -3.49
N PHE A 36 13.02 -13.72 -3.07
CA PHE A 36 11.89 -13.68 -3.97
C PHE A 36 12.00 -12.53 -4.98
N ASN A 37 12.11 -12.90 -6.26
CA ASN A 37 12.13 -11.95 -7.36
C ASN A 37 10.70 -11.48 -7.70
N TRP A 38 10.17 -10.60 -6.86
CA TRP A 38 8.84 -10.00 -7.01
C TRP A 38 8.65 -9.34 -8.38
N LYS A 39 9.70 -8.71 -8.93
CA LYS A 39 9.65 -8.03 -10.22
C LYS A 39 9.43 -9.02 -11.35
N ASN A 40 10.15 -10.14 -11.35
CA ASN A 40 9.96 -11.20 -12.34
C ASN A 40 8.57 -11.85 -12.25
N PHE A 41 8.02 -11.99 -11.04
CA PHE A 41 6.64 -12.47 -10.88
C PHE A 41 5.63 -11.52 -11.55
N ILE A 42 5.75 -10.21 -11.31
CA ILE A 42 4.87 -9.19 -11.91
C ILE A 42 5.05 -9.20 -13.44
N ASP A 43 6.29 -9.14 -13.92
CA ASP A 43 6.60 -9.10 -15.35
C ASP A 43 6.06 -10.33 -16.09
N SER A 44 6.30 -11.52 -15.56
CA SER A 44 5.82 -12.78 -16.15
C SER A 44 4.30 -12.87 -16.14
N SER A 45 3.66 -12.44 -15.04
CA SER A 45 2.21 -12.44 -14.93
C SER A 45 1.55 -11.52 -15.96
N PHE A 46 2.01 -10.27 -16.08
CA PHE A 46 1.46 -9.33 -17.06
C PHE A 46 1.80 -9.71 -18.49
N ALA A 47 2.96 -10.31 -18.75
CA ALA A 47 3.26 -10.88 -20.07
C ALA A 47 2.26 -11.98 -20.46
N LEU A 48 1.93 -12.88 -19.53
CA LEU A 48 0.90 -13.91 -19.74
C LEU A 48 -0.49 -13.30 -19.93
N ILE A 49 -0.83 -12.28 -19.14
CA ILE A 49 -2.13 -11.59 -19.22
C ILE A 49 -2.31 -10.95 -20.60
N ASN A 50 -1.30 -10.21 -21.06
CA ASN A 50 -1.33 -9.53 -22.35
C ASN A 50 -1.31 -10.53 -23.52
N LYS A 51 -0.51 -11.61 -23.42
CA LYS A 51 -0.47 -12.68 -24.43
C LYS A 51 -1.82 -13.37 -24.61
N GLN A 52 -2.56 -13.57 -23.52
CA GLN A 52 -3.90 -14.18 -23.55
C GLN A 52 -5.02 -13.18 -23.88
N GLN A 53 -4.68 -11.88 -24.02
CA GLN A 53 -5.62 -10.82 -24.37
C GLN A 53 -6.85 -10.77 -23.44
N PHE A 54 -6.63 -10.94 -22.13
CA PHE A 54 -7.71 -10.79 -21.16
C PHE A 54 -8.33 -9.40 -21.23
N GLN A 55 -9.65 -9.32 -21.06
CA GLN A 55 -10.39 -8.06 -21.05
C GLN A 55 -10.53 -7.51 -19.64
N ASN A 56 -10.42 -8.37 -18.62
CA ASN A 56 -10.61 -8.02 -17.22
C ASN A 56 -9.42 -8.53 -16.38
N LEU A 57 -8.98 -7.70 -15.43
CA LEU A 57 -7.96 -8.04 -14.46
C LEU A 57 -8.48 -7.76 -13.05
N VAL A 58 -8.48 -8.79 -12.21
CA VAL A 58 -8.72 -8.66 -10.78
C VAL A 58 -7.39 -8.59 -10.05
N ILE A 59 -7.17 -7.52 -9.30
CA ILE A 59 -6.05 -7.38 -8.36
C ILE A 59 -6.62 -7.51 -6.94
N ASP A 60 -6.27 -8.59 -6.24
CA ASP A 60 -6.68 -8.83 -4.87
C ASP A 60 -5.59 -8.43 -3.88
N LEU A 61 -5.86 -7.37 -3.11
CA LEU A 61 -5.00 -6.84 -2.05
C LEU A 61 -5.52 -7.16 -0.64
N ARG A 62 -6.63 -7.91 -0.52
CA ARG A 62 -7.20 -8.27 0.77
C ARG A 62 -6.20 -9.05 1.62
N GLY A 63 -6.04 -8.62 2.86
CA GLY A 63 -5.06 -9.18 3.81
C GLY A 63 -3.64 -8.62 3.68
N ASN A 64 -3.37 -7.63 2.82
CA ASN A 64 -2.02 -7.10 2.60
C ASN A 64 -1.75 -5.80 3.37
N GLU A 65 -0.94 -5.87 4.42
CA GLU A 65 -0.56 -4.72 5.28
C GLU A 65 0.46 -3.75 4.66
N GLY A 66 0.93 -4.02 3.43
CA GLY A 66 1.88 -3.17 2.72
C GLY A 66 3.30 -3.70 2.77
N GLY A 67 4.27 -2.79 2.87
CA GLY A 67 5.70 -3.06 2.69
C GLY A 67 6.33 -2.06 1.72
N SER A 68 7.04 -2.55 0.71
CA SER A 68 7.80 -1.71 -0.22
C SER A 68 6.92 -0.79 -1.08
N GLY A 69 7.24 0.51 -1.06
CA GLY A 69 6.68 1.51 -1.97
C GLY A 69 7.10 1.30 -3.43
N GLU A 70 8.28 0.70 -3.67
CA GLU A 70 8.73 0.36 -5.02
C GLU A 70 7.83 -0.70 -5.67
N ILE A 71 7.44 -1.72 -4.90
CA ILE A 71 6.51 -2.76 -5.38
C ILE A 71 5.15 -2.14 -5.72
N ARG A 72 4.64 -1.25 -4.85
CA ARG A 72 3.42 -0.47 -5.11
C ARG A 72 3.51 0.27 -6.44
N ASP A 73 4.57 1.06 -6.64
CA ASP A 73 4.74 1.89 -7.82
C ASP A 73 4.91 1.06 -9.09
N TYR A 74 5.60 -0.07 -8.97
CA TYR A 74 5.76 -0.99 -10.07
C TYR A 74 4.43 -1.61 -10.48
N ILE A 75 3.59 -2.06 -9.54
CA ILE A 75 2.24 -2.57 -9.84
C ILE A 75 1.40 -1.48 -10.52
N LEU A 76 1.40 -0.25 -9.98
CA LEU A 76 0.65 0.87 -10.56
C LEU A 76 1.10 1.21 -11.99
N SER A 77 2.41 1.13 -12.28
CA SER A 77 2.93 1.36 -13.64
C SER A 77 2.40 0.35 -14.66
N MET A 78 2.03 -0.86 -14.21
CA MET A 78 1.45 -1.90 -15.06
C MET A 78 -0.05 -1.70 -15.30
N LEU A 79 -0.69 -0.73 -14.65
CA LEU A 79 -2.15 -0.51 -14.68
C LEU A 79 -2.56 0.82 -15.36
N THR A 80 -1.61 1.55 -15.94
CA THR A 80 -1.83 2.89 -16.50
C THR A 80 -1.20 3.06 -17.86
N ASP A 81 -1.79 3.89 -18.71
CA ASP A 81 -1.27 4.30 -20.03
C ASP A 81 -0.66 5.71 -20.03
N LYS A 82 -0.78 6.43 -18.91
CA LYS A 82 -0.29 7.80 -18.73
C LYS A 82 0.45 7.94 -17.39
N PRO A 83 1.30 8.95 -17.22
CA PRO A 83 1.91 9.26 -15.92
C PRO A 83 0.82 9.42 -14.85
N LEU A 84 0.98 8.74 -13.72
CA LEU A 84 0.09 8.87 -12.56
C LEU A 84 0.55 10.03 -11.69
N GLN A 85 -0.43 10.79 -11.23
CA GLN A 85 -0.21 11.74 -10.15
C GLN A 85 -0.29 10.96 -8.84
N ASN A 86 0.68 11.18 -7.97
CA ASN A 86 0.59 10.70 -6.61
C ASN A 86 -0.56 11.42 -5.91
N GLU A 87 -1.32 10.66 -5.14
CA GLU A 87 -2.46 11.13 -4.37
C GLU A 87 -2.04 12.03 -3.19
N ARG A 88 -0.73 12.09 -2.92
CA ARG A 88 -0.11 12.71 -1.76
C ARG A 88 0.59 14.00 -2.14
N ASN A 89 -0.11 15.12 -2.01
CA ASN A 89 0.54 16.40 -1.68
C ASN A 89 0.92 16.40 -0.18
N SER A 90 1.51 15.30 0.30
CA SER A 90 1.82 15.11 1.71
C SER A 90 3.10 15.82 2.06
N ILE A 91 3.13 16.39 3.26
CA ILE A 91 4.28 17.11 3.78
C ILE A 91 4.89 16.25 4.88
N ASN A 92 6.19 15.97 4.77
CA ASN A 92 6.93 15.31 5.83
C ASN A 92 6.98 16.21 7.07
N CYS A 93 6.30 15.77 8.12
CA CYS A 93 6.19 16.46 9.39
C CYS A 93 6.94 15.70 10.49
N TYR A 94 7.57 16.44 11.39
CA TYR A 94 8.36 15.91 12.50
C TYR A 94 7.88 16.55 13.80
N ARG A 95 7.75 15.75 14.86
CA ARG A 95 7.46 16.29 16.20
C ARG A 95 8.70 16.93 16.83
N TYR A 96 9.87 16.31 16.64
CA TYR A 96 11.12 16.73 17.22
C TYR A 96 12.22 16.78 16.15
N LEU A 97 13.15 17.72 16.29
CA LEU A 97 14.31 17.86 15.42
C LEU A 97 15.59 17.25 16.02
N VAL A 98 15.57 16.95 17.32
CA VAL A 98 16.72 16.43 18.09
C VAL A 98 16.23 15.34 19.02
N ILE A 99 17.08 14.33 19.24
CA ILE A 99 16.85 13.26 20.20
C ILE A 99 17.63 13.58 21.48
N PRO A 100 17.03 13.41 22.66
CA PRO A 100 17.77 13.52 23.92
C PRO A 100 18.88 12.46 24.02
N ASP A 101 20.10 12.88 24.40
CA ASP A 101 21.25 11.98 24.57
C ASP A 101 20.95 10.81 25.52
N SER A 102 20.12 11.05 26.55
CA SER A 102 19.72 10.04 27.53
C SER A 102 18.96 8.86 26.92
N LEU A 103 18.23 9.08 25.82
CA LEU A 103 17.48 8.04 25.13
C LEU A 103 18.34 7.26 24.13
N ASN A 104 19.41 7.87 23.61
CA ASN A 104 20.16 7.36 22.46
C ASN A 104 20.68 5.93 22.65
N GLN A 105 21.07 5.55 23.88
CA GLN A 105 21.56 4.22 24.24
C GLN A 105 20.49 3.11 24.18
N TYR A 106 19.21 3.49 24.27
CA TYR A 106 18.06 2.57 24.29
C TYR A 106 17.33 2.51 22.95
N LEU A 107 17.78 3.29 21.96
CA LEU A 107 17.20 3.33 20.64
C LEU A 107 17.95 2.39 19.70
N SER A 108 17.24 1.73 18.81
CA SER A 108 17.77 1.15 17.59
C SER A 108 17.00 1.69 16.37
N THR A 109 17.62 1.64 15.19
CA THR A 109 17.03 2.10 13.92
C THR A 109 17.80 1.48 12.76
N TRP A 110 17.16 1.31 11.61
CA TRP A 110 17.81 0.90 10.37
C TRP A 110 18.55 2.06 9.68
N ASP A 111 18.13 3.32 9.86
CA ASP A 111 18.83 4.49 9.34
C ASP A 111 19.45 5.34 10.47
N ARG A 112 20.77 5.19 10.65
CA ARG A 112 21.52 5.93 11.68
C ARG A 112 21.58 7.43 11.40
N SER A 113 21.28 7.90 10.19
CA SER A 113 21.24 9.33 9.86
C SER A 113 20.20 10.08 10.71
N PHE A 114 19.11 9.40 11.09
CA PHE A 114 18.05 9.96 11.93
C PHE A 114 18.49 10.22 13.37
N ARG A 115 19.66 9.73 13.80
CA ARG A 115 20.25 10.09 15.09
C ARG A 115 20.86 11.49 15.10
N GLN A 116 21.20 12.03 13.94
CA GLN A 116 21.80 13.35 13.84
C GLN A 116 20.73 14.43 14.04
N PRO A 117 21.03 15.50 14.80
CA PRO A 117 20.09 16.61 14.93
C PRO A 117 19.81 17.23 13.56
N LYS A 118 18.53 17.48 13.28
CA LYS A 118 18.11 18.19 12.08
C LYS A 118 18.46 19.67 12.22
N ASN A 119 18.98 20.30 11.16
CA ASN A 119 19.24 21.73 11.14
C ASN A 119 17.90 22.50 11.19
N ALA A 120 17.63 23.19 12.30
CA ALA A 120 16.38 23.92 12.53
C ALA A 120 16.08 24.99 11.46
N ASP A 121 17.11 25.57 10.83
CA ASP A 121 16.94 26.57 9.77
C ASP A 121 16.25 26.02 8.52
N ASN A 122 16.22 24.69 8.35
CA ASN A 122 15.55 24.05 7.22
C ASN A 122 14.04 23.82 7.46
N TYR A 123 13.55 24.10 8.67
CA TYR A 123 12.19 23.76 9.08
C TYR A 123 11.38 24.99 9.49
N ILE A 124 10.05 24.86 9.41
CA ILE A 124 9.06 25.77 9.98
C ILE A 124 8.03 24.98 10.78
N LEU A 125 7.43 25.60 11.79
CA LEU A 125 6.28 25.03 12.49
C LEU A 125 5.02 25.28 11.65
N ASN A 126 4.30 24.21 11.30
CA ASN A 126 3.07 24.30 10.53
C ASN A 126 1.84 24.54 11.41
N GLU A 127 0.68 24.68 10.80
CA GLU A 127 -0.59 24.98 11.48
C GLU A 127 -1.05 23.90 12.47
N ILE A 128 -0.54 22.66 12.37
CA ILE A 128 -0.83 21.57 13.29
C ILE A 128 0.25 21.40 14.36
N GLY A 129 1.18 22.35 14.47
CA GLY A 129 2.23 22.37 15.50
C GLY A 129 3.31 21.32 15.28
N LEU A 130 3.58 20.94 14.03
CA LEU A 130 4.68 20.04 13.65
C LEU A 130 5.70 20.77 12.77
N TYR A 131 6.96 20.33 12.84
CA TYR A 131 8.01 20.84 11.96
C TYR A 131 7.87 20.26 10.56
N GLN A 132 7.85 21.09 9.54
CA GLN A 132 7.93 20.69 8.14
C GLN A 132 9.12 21.33 7.44
N ASN A 133 9.64 20.68 6.41
CA ASN A 133 10.69 21.26 5.56
C ASN A 133 10.19 22.53 4.86
N LYS A 134 11.06 23.55 4.75
CA LYS A 134 10.79 24.77 3.97
C LYS A 134 10.70 24.49 2.47
N ILE A 135 11.52 23.56 1.98
CA ILE A 135 11.54 23.13 0.58
C ILE A 135 10.86 21.76 0.53
N GLN A 136 9.78 21.66 -0.25
CA GLN A 136 9.16 20.38 -0.52
C GLN A 136 10.03 19.60 -1.52
N VAL A 137 10.14 18.29 -1.30
CA VAL A 137 10.77 17.39 -2.26
C VAL A 137 9.80 17.24 -3.41
N ASP A 138 10.28 17.43 -4.64
CA ASP A 138 9.47 17.21 -5.84
C ASP A 138 9.01 15.76 -5.89
N ASP A 139 7.71 15.60 -6.11
CA ASP A 139 7.13 14.28 -6.26
C ASP A 139 7.24 13.83 -7.72
N HIS A 140 7.75 12.62 -7.93
CA HIS A 140 7.96 12.08 -9.28
C HIS A 140 6.76 11.24 -9.69
N PRO A 141 6.18 11.47 -10.89
CA PRO A 141 5.04 10.69 -11.33
C PRO A 141 5.42 9.24 -11.62
N ILE A 142 4.50 8.32 -11.35
CA ILE A 142 4.66 6.91 -11.75
C ILE A 142 4.41 6.81 -13.25
N LEU A 143 5.44 6.46 -14.02
CA LEU A 143 5.36 6.35 -15.47
C LEU A 143 4.80 4.99 -15.91
N PRO A 144 4.06 4.92 -17.03
CA PRO A 144 3.50 3.68 -17.53
C PRO A 144 4.59 2.70 -17.98
N SER A 145 4.42 1.43 -17.61
CA SER A 145 5.26 0.35 -18.11
C SER A 145 4.88 -0.06 -19.54
N LYS A 146 5.87 -0.56 -20.31
CA LYS A 146 5.66 -0.98 -21.71
C LYS A 146 4.64 -2.12 -21.86
N ASN A 147 4.55 -3.00 -20.85
CA ASN A 147 3.66 -4.16 -20.82
C ASN A 147 2.44 -3.92 -19.93
N ASN A 148 2.00 -2.67 -19.79
CA ASN A 148 0.81 -2.33 -19.02
C ASN A 148 -0.45 -3.02 -19.57
N PHE A 149 -1.36 -3.35 -18.65
CA PHE A 149 -2.67 -3.86 -18.97
C PHE A 149 -3.58 -2.73 -19.43
N LYS A 150 -4.41 -2.99 -20.45
CA LYS A 150 -5.29 -2.00 -21.09
C LYS A 150 -6.79 -2.28 -20.89
N GLY A 151 -7.14 -3.40 -20.28
CA GLY A 151 -8.52 -3.80 -20.05
C GLY A 151 -9.11 -3.18 -18.77
N ASN A 152 -10.24 -3.72 -18.33
CA ASN A 152 -10.91 -3.29 -17.10
C ASN A 152 -10.19 -3.85 -15.88
N THR A 153 -9.82 -2.98 -14.93
CA THR A 153 -9.19 -3.41 -13.68
C THR A 153 -10.17 -3.32 -12.51
N TYR A 154 -10.21 -4.37 -11.69
CA TYR A 154 -10.98 -4.47 -10.46
C TYR A 154 -10.02 -4.67 -9.29
N LEU A 155 -10.06 -3.77 -8.31
CA LEU A 155 -9.21 -3.83 -7.12
C LEU A 155 -10.01 -4.31 -5.92
N LEU A 156 -9.61 -5.43 -5.32
CA LEU A 156 -10.25 -5.97 -4.12
C LEU A 156 -9.48 -5.53 -2.88
N VAL A 157 -10.19 -4.94 -1.91
CA VAL A 157 -9.59 -4.36 -0.71
C VAL A 157 -10.36 -4.73 0.55
N ASP A 158 -9.69 -4.66 1.69
CA ASP A 158 -10.28 -4.81 3.02
C ASP A 158 -9.57 -3.92 4.05
N ALA A 159 -10.00 -4.00 5.31
CA ALA A 159 -9.45 -3.21 6.41
C ALA A 159 -7.96 -3.49 6.72
N VAL A 160 -7.40 -4.60 6.23
CA VAL A 160 -5.98 -4.94 6.41
C VAL A 160 -5.10 -4.15 5.44
N CYS A 161 -5.64 -3.74 4.28
CA CYS A 161 -4.96 -2.90 3.31
C CYS A 161 -4.46 -1.60 3.95
N SER A 162 -3.19 -1.54 4.33
CA SER A 162 -2.57 -0.39 5.01
C SER A 162 -1.22 -0.04 4.38
N SER A 163 -0.53 0.98 4.89
CA SER A 163 0.80 1.40 4.41
C SER A 163 0.88 1.57 2.88
N ALA A 164 1.81 0.87 2.20
CA ALA A 164 1.97 0.89 0.75
C ALA A 164 0.75 0.34 -0.01
N THR A 165 -0.02 -0.60 0.56
CA THR A 165 -1.27 -1.12 -0.01
C THR A 165 -2.38 -0.08 0.03
N PHE A 166 -2.50 0.66 1.14
CA PHE A 166 -3.38 1.83 1.22
C PHE A 166 -2.98 2.88 0.18
N GLY A 167 -1.67 3.16 0.06
CA GLY A 167 -1.15 4.03 -0.99
C GLY A 167 -1.59 3.57 -2.38
N LEU A 168 -1.40 2.28 -2.72
CA LEU A 168 -1.83 1.70 -3.99
C LEU A 168 -3.32 1.96 -4.25
N ALA A 169 -4.18 1.59 -3.30
CA ALA A 169 -5.62 1.74 -3.44
C ALA A 169 -6.03 3.20 -3.62
N TRP A 170 -5.34 4.12 -2.94
CA TRP A 170 -5.66 5.55 -3.04
C TRP A 170 -5.15 6.15 -4.36
N THR A 171 -3.92 5.84 -4.80
CA THR A 171 -3.44 6.26 -6.13
C THR A 171 -4.36 5.70 -7.23
N PHE A 172 -4.80 4.45 -7.10
CA PHE A 172 -5.71 3.79 -8.02
C PHE A 172 -7.07 4.49 -8.09
N GLN A 173 -7.65 4.85 -6.94
CA GLN A 173 -8.90 5.62 -6.85
C GLN A 173 -8.73 7.03 -7.45
N TYR A 174 -7.69 7.75 -7.02
CA TYR A 174 -7.44 9.14 -7.40
C TYR A 174 -7.27 9.29 -8.92
N ASN A 175 -6.54 8.36 -9.55
CA ASN A 175 -6.30 8.34 -10.99
C ASN A 175 -7.38 7.60 -11.80
N ARG A 176 -8.42 7.08 -11.15
CA ARG A 176 -9.56 6.37 -11.78
C ARG A 176 -9.13 5.18 -12.65
N LEU A 177 -8.22 4.35 -12.14
CA LEU A 177 -7.65 3.21 -12.89
C LEU A 177 -8.59 2.01 -13.03
N GLY A 178 -9.71 2.02 -12.32
CA GLY A 178 -10.71 0.96 -12.37
C GLY A 178 -11.69 1.07 -11.22
N LYS A 179 -12.28 -0.05 -10.83
CA LYS A 179 -13.29 -0.13 -9.76
C LYS A 179 -12.71 -0.80 -8.51
N ILE A 180 -12.98 -0.24 -7.34
CA ILE A 180 -12.58 -0.78 -6.03
C ILE A 180 -13.79 -1.47 -5.37
N ILE A 181 -13.63 -2.70 -4.90
CA ILE A 181 -14.69 -3.53 -4.31
C ILE A 181 -14.19 -4.14 -2.99
N GLY A 182 -15.04 -4.16 -1.97
CA GLY A 182 -14.76 -4.83 -0.69
C GLY A 182 -15.11 -3.96 0.51
N GLU A 183 -14.21 -3.86 1.47
CA GLU A 183 -14.40 -3.04 2.68
C GLU A 183 -13.43 -1.85 2.71
N PRO A 184 -13.74 -0.75 3.42
CA PRO A 184 -12.81 0.37 3.60
C PRO A 184 -11.42 -0.09 4.01
N THR A 185 -10.40 0.49 3.38
CA THR A 185 -9.01 0.14 3.68
C THR A 185 -8.61 0.61 5.08
N GLY A 186 -7.56 -0.01 5.62
CA GLY A 186 -6.79 0.59 6.71
C GLY A 186 -6.05 1.86 6.26
N GLY A 187 -5.45 2.56 7.23
CA GLY A 187 -4.80 3.86 7.01
C GLY A 187 -5.78 5.04 6.95
N THR A 188 -5.22 6.24 6.78
CA THR A 188 -6.00 7.48 6.68
C THR A 188 -5.46 8.36 5.56
N LYS A 189 -6.38 9.00 4.83
CA LYS A 189 -6.04 10.00 3.82
C LYS A 189 -5.32 11.21 4.44
N GLN A 190 -5.53 11.51 5.73
CA GLN A 190 -4.82 12.60 6.41
C GLN A 190 -3.31 12.38 6.54
N GLY A 191 -2.85 11.15 6.38
CA GLY A 191 -1.43 10.85 6.36
C GLY A 191 -1.09 9.54 7.01
N LEU A 192 0.10 9.03 6.67
CA LEU A 192 0.68 7.88 7.35
C LEU A 192 1.77 8.35 8.30
N ASN A 193 2.02 7.58 9.36
CA ASN A 193 3.21 7.68 10.19
C ASN A 193 4.13 6.49 9.87
N GLY A 194 5.42 6.73 9.64
CA GLY A 194 6.35 5.65 9.30
C GLY A 194 7.55 6.13 8.49
N SER A 195 7.96 5.30 7.52
CA SER A 195 9.21 5.40 6.74
C SER A 195 10.47 5.20 7.56
N GLU A 196 10.62 5.92 8.66
CA GLU A 196 11.78 5.88 9.54
C GLU A 196 11.30 5.69 10.97
N MET A 197 11.90 4.74 11.68
CA MET A 197 11.50 4.39 13.04
C MET A 197 12.69 4.38 13.98
N PHE A 198 12.38 4.72 15.22
CA PHE A 198 13.17 4.31 16.37
C PHE A 198 12.47 3.18 17.11
N PHE A 199 13.21 2.15 17.44
CA PHE A 199 12.78 1.10 18.35
C PHE A 199 13.40 1.39 19.72
N PHE A 200 12.57 1.75 20.69
CA PHE A 200 13.01 2.05 22.04
C PHE A 200 12.81 0.84 22.95
N THR A 201 13.90 0.26 23.43
CA THR A 201 13.85 -0.85 24.39
C THR A 201 13.88 -0.29 25.81
N MET A 202 12.81 -0.51 26.57
CA MET A 202 12.70 0.02 27.93
C MET A 202 13.70 -0.66 28.89
N PRO A 203 14.51 0.09 29.66
CA PRO A 203 15.65 -0.46 30.40
C PRO A 203 15.30 -1.45 31.51
N SER A 204 14.10 -1.34 32.11
CA SER A 204 13.72 -2.19 33.25
C SER A 204 12.83 -3.38 32.86
N SER A 205 12.09 -3.28 31.75
CA SER A 205 11.13 -4.31 31.33
C SER A 205 11.52 -5.03 30.04
N ASN A 206 12.45 -4.47 29.26
CA ASN A 206 12.81 -4.91 27.92
C ASN A 206 11.64 -4.91 26.91
N ILE A 207 10.55 -4.21 27.22
CA ILE A 207 9.47 -3.97 26.26
C ILE A 207 9.99 -3.00 25.19
N GLU A 208 9.76 -3.34 23.92
CA GLU A 208 10.04 -2.48 22.78
C GLU A 208 8.85 -1.57 22.46
N ILE A 209 9.15 -0.32 22.10
CA ILE A 209 8.20 0.66 21.62
C ILE A 209 8.65 1.16 20.25
N ASP A 210 7.79 0.99 19.26
CA ASP A 210 8.01 1.48 17.89
C ASP A 210 7.59 2.94 17.80
N ILE A 211 8.55 3.81 17.47
CA ILE A 211 8.36 5.26 17.39
C ILE A 211 8.55 5.69 15.94
N PRO A 212 7.45 5.91 15.18
CA PRO A 212 7.55 6.46 13.83
C PRO A 212 8.00 7.93 13.88
N LEU A 213 8.98 8.27 13.03
CA LEU A 213 9.66 9.57 13.08
C LEU A 213 9.11 10.59 12.08
N ILE A 214 8.41 10.13 11.06
CA ILE A 214 7.84 10.97 10.00
C ILE A 214 6.32 10.79 9.98
N TYR A 215 5.60 11.90 9.99
CA TYR A 215 4.19 11.96 9.64
C TYR A 215 4.03 12.59 8.25
N PHE A 216 3.50 11.82 7.30
CA PHE A 216 3.21 12.25 5.93
C PHE A 216 1.86 12.99 5.91
N TYR A 217 1.83 14.24 6.36
CA TYR A 217 0.60 14.98 6.54
C TYR A 217 -0.01 15.46 5.22
N THR A 218 -1.24 15.06 4.94
CA THR A 218 -2.03 15.55 3.81
C THR A 218 -3.08 16.54 4.31
N LYS A 219 -3.03 17.77 3.78
CA LYS A 219 -3.94 18.84 4.18
C LYS A 219 -5.31 18.73 3.51
N ASN A 220 -6.36 19.15 4.21
CA ASN A 220 -7.73 19.30 3.69
C ASN A 220 -8.36 18.00 3.15
N VAL A 221 -7.96 16.85 3.67
CA VAL A 221 -8.59 15.56 3.36
C VAL A 221 -9.25 14.98 4.60
N LYS A 222 -10.28 14.17 4.39
CA LYS A 222 -11.05 13.54 5.46
C LYS A 222 -10.22 12.45 6.14
N ASP A 223 -10.41 12.30 7.45
CA ASP A 223 -9.83 11.21 8.24
C ASP A 223 -10.58 9.91 7.97
N GLU A 224 -10.20 9.21 6.90
CA GLU A 224 -10.77 7.92 6.50
C GLU A 224 -9.79 7.17 5.59
N GLY A 225 -9.96 5.85 5.50
CA GLY A 225 -9.31 5.03 4.47
C GLY A 225 -9.87 5.28 3.07
N VAL A 226 -9.45 4.45 2.12
CA VAL A 226 -10.06 4.41 0.79
C VAL A 226 -11.40 3.71 0.90
N ILE A 227 -12.48 4.44 0.61
CA ILE A 227 -13.83 3.89 0.54
C ILE A 227 -13.99 3.22 -0.82
N PRO A 228 -14.34 1.91 -0.89
CA PRO A 228 -14.60 1.21 -2.14
C PRO A 228 -15.78 1.80 -2.92
N ASP A 229 -15.75 1.69 -4.24
CA ASP A 229 -16.89 2.04 -5.09
C ASP A 229 -18.09 1.11 -4.84
N VAL A 230 -17.81 -0.13 -4.45
CA VAL A 230 -18.81 -1.14 -4.10
C VAL A 230 -18.43 -1.78 -2.77
N ILE A 231 -19.20 -1.44 -1.73
CA ILE A 231 -18.98 -1.99 -0.39
C ILE A 231 -19.62 -3.38 -0.28
N ILE A 232 -18.80 -4.39 0.00
CA ILE A 232 -19.22 -5.77 0.23
C ILE A 232 -18.51 -6.26 1.48
N LYS A 233 -19.29 -6.51 2.53
CA LYS A 233 -18.81 -7.03 3.80
C LYS A 233 -18.93 -8.55 3.85
N LEU A 234 -17.86 -9.23 4.25
CA LEU A 234 -17.87 -10.68 4.44
C LEU A 234 -18.81 -11.05 5.60
N LYS A 235 -19.76 -11.95 5.35
CA LYS A 235 -20.69 -12.45 6.37
C LYS A 235 -20.27 -13.84 6.84
N GLN A 236 -20.68 -14.20 8.05
CA GLN A 236 -20.50 -15.55 8.57
C GLN A 236 -21.08 -16.63 7.65
N LYS A 237 -22.23 -16.35 7.02
CA LYS A 237 -22.85 -17.27 6.05
C LYS A 237 -21.96 -17.48 4.82
N ASP A 238 -21.32 -16.44 4.31
CA ASP A 238 -20.41 -16.55 3.17
C ASP A 238 -19.22 -17.47 3.51
N VAL A 239 -18.68 -17.33 4.73
CA VAL A 239 -17.63 -18.23 5.24
C VAL A 239 -18.12 -19.67 5.38
N TYR A 240 -19.33 -19.86 5.92
CA TYR A 240 -19.94 -21.18 6.09
C TYR A 240 -20.19 -21.88 4.74
N ASP A 241 -20.66 -21.13 3.75
CA ASP A 241 -20.95 -21.65 2.40
C ASP A 241 -19.70 -21.69 1.48
N ASN A 242 -18.53 -21.27 1.98
CA ASN A 242 -17.29 -21.13 1.20
C ASN A 242 -17.44 -20.26 -0.07
N ILE A 243 -18.12 -19.12 0.09
CA ILE A 243 -18.37 -18.13 -0.95
C ILE A 243 -17.44 -16.93 -0.72
N ASP A 244 -16.80 -16.45 -1.79
CA ASP A 244 -16.12 -15.15 -1.81
C ASP A 244 -17.07 -14.09 -2.42
N PRO A 245 -17.81 -13.33 -1.60
CA PRO A 245 -18.85 -12.43 -2.10
C PRO A 245 -18.27 -11.26 -2.91
N VAL A 246 -17.01 -10.89 -2.65
CA VAL A 246 -16.31 -9.80 -3.34
C VAL A 246 -15.93 -10.26 -4.74
N LEU A 247 -15.32 -11.45 -4.86
CA LEU A 247 -14.93 -12.00 -6.15
C LEU A 247 -16.18 -12.38 -6.99
N ASP A 248 -17.20 -12.96 -6.36
CA ASP A 248 -18.48 -13.29 -7.01
C ASP A 248 -19.14 -12.06 -7.64
N TYR A 249 -19.10 -10.92 -6.95
CA TYR A 249 -19.63 -9.67 -7.50
C TYR A 249 -18.91 -9.27 -8.78
N VAL A 250 -17.57 -9.37 -8.83
CA VAL A 250 -16.80 -9.04 -10.02
C VAL A 250 -17.14 -10.00 -11.16
N LEU A 251 -17.16 -11.31 -10.90
CA LEU A 251 -17.48 -12.32 -11.90
C LEU A 251 -18.89 -12.14 -12.48
N LYS A 252 -19.87 -11.77 -11.65
CA LYS A 252 -21.21 -11.42 -12.14
C LYS A 252 -21.20 -10.12 -12.95
N SER A 253 -20.43 -9.12 -12.53
CA SER A 253 -20.37 -7.81 -13.19
C SER A 253 -19.69 -7.86 -14.57
N VAL A 254 -18.71 -8.75 -14.78
CA VAL A 254 -18.04 -8.91 -16.07
C VAL A 254 -18.86 -9.74 -17.07
N ASN A 255 -19.66 -10.70 -16.59
CA ASN A 255 -20.49 -11.58 -17.44
C ASN A 255 -21.83 -10.95 -17.86
N LEU A 256 -22.22 -9.81 -17.27
CA LEU A 256 -23.45 -9.08 -17.63
C LEU A 256 -23.24 -8.06 -18.77
N LYS A 257 -22.02 -7.95 -19.30
CA LYS A 257 -21.66 -7.10 -20.44
C LYS A 257 -21.53 -7.93 -21.71
#